data_AF-A0A4S0N1F7-F1
#
_entry.id   AF-A0A4S0N1F7-F1
#
_cell.length_a   1.000
_cell.length_b   1.000
_cell.length_c   1.000
_cell.angle_alpha   90.00
_cell.angle_beta   90.00
_cell.angle_gamma   90.00
#
_symmetry.space_group_name_H-M   'P 1'
#
loop_
_entity.id
_entity.type
_entity.pdbx_description
1 polymer ?
#
loop_
_entity_poly.entity_id
_entity_poly.type
_entity_poly.pdbx_seq_one_letter_code
_entity_poly.pdbx_strand_id
1 'polypeptide(L)' 'MPETAKSRAAALPHLRRSGFAMGDSIPLPLTVAAIFHAPGDATGFNQFGRFSNPPWDPV' A
#
# COMPACT_ATOMS: atom_id res chain seq x y z
N MET A 1 -26.31 -15.72 4.00
CA MET A 1 -25.58 -15.37 5.24
C MET A 1 -25.36 -13.85 5.31
N PRO A 2 -26.38 -13.05 5.68
CA PRO A 2 -26.25 -11.60 5.78
C PRO A 2 -25.25 -11.15 6.86
N GLU A 3 -25.07 -11.94 7.92
CA GLU A 3 -24.06 -11.69 8.96
C GLU A 3 -22.63 -11.70 8.40
N THR A 4 -22.33 -12.61 7.46
CA THR A 4 -21.03 -12.62 6.78
C THR A 4 -20.82 -11.43 5.85
N ALA A 5 -21.89 -10.83 5.32
CA ALA A 5 -21.78 -9.62 4.48
C ALA A 5 -21.48 -8.39 5.34
N LYS A 6 -22.15 -8.25 6.50
CA LYS A 6 -21.89 -7.19 7.47
C LYS A 6 -20.46 -7.25 8.03
N SER A 7 -20.03 -8.45 8.42
CA SER A 7 -18.67 -8.69 8.91
C SER A 7 -17.60 -8.32 7.87
N ARG A 8 -17.80 -8.69 6.60
CA ARG A 8 -16.88 -8.30 5.50
C ARG A 8 -16.89 -6.79 5.27
N ALA A 9 -18.07 -6.16 5.24
CA ALA A 9 -18.18 -4.72 5.05
C ALA A 9 -17.46 -3.93 6.15
N ALA A 10 -17.51 -4.41 7.39
CA ALA A 10 -16.76 -3.82 8.51
C ALA A 10 -15.24 -4.00 8.37
N ALA A 11 -14.77 -5.06 7.71
CA ALA A 11 -13.34 -5.31 7.50
C ALA A 11 -12.73 -4.51 6.34
N LEU A 12 -13.53 -4.15 5.32
CA LEU A 12 -13.06 -3.46 4.10
C LEU A 12 -12.26 -2.17 4.38
N PRO A 13 -12.68 -1.26 5.27
CA PRO A 13 -11.91 -0.04 5.57
C PRO A 13 -10.58 -0.32 6.29
N HIS A 14 -10.38 -1.54 6.79
CA HIS A 14 -9.26 -1.91 7.65
C HIS A 14 -8.34 -2.95 7.01
N LEU A 15 -8.47 -3.21 5.71
CA LEU A 15 -7.67 -4.23 5.04
C LEU A 15 -6.16 -4.04 5.32
N ARG A 16 -5.67 -2.78 5.40
CA ARG A 16 -4.24 -2.47 5.61
C ARG A 16 -3.77 -2.60 7.06
N ARG A 17 -4.69 -2.79 7.99
CA ARG A 17 -4.44 -2.56 9.43
C ARG A 17 -3.40 -3.52 10.00
N SER A 18 -3.30 -4.74 9.49
CA SER A 18 -2.38 -5.77 9.99
C SER A 18 -0.90 -5.40 9.83
N GLY A 19 -0.56 -4.46 8.95
CA GLY A 19 0.82 -4.06 8.66
C GLY A 19 1.33 -2.82 9.38
N PHE A 20 0.53 -2.17 10.24
CA PHE A 20 0.94 -0.90 10.86
C PHE A 20 1.93 -1.08 12.03
N ALA A 21 3.01 -0.32 11.96
CA ALA A 21 3.87 0.02 13.08
C ALA A 21 3.44 1.34 13.73
N MET A 22 3.93 1.58 14.95
CA MET A 22 3.72 2.86 15.64
C MET A 22 4.34 4.01 14.83
N GLY A 23 3.54 5.02 14.50
CA GLY A 23 3.97 6.17 13.71
C GLY A 23 3.60 6.11 12.22
N ASP A 24 3.08 4.97 11.75
CA ASP A 24 2.60 4.85 10.37
C ASP A 24 1.39 5.76 10.10
N SER A 25 1.34 6.29 8.89
CA SER A 25 0.17 7.06 8.44
C SER A 25 -1.03 6.15 8.25
N ILE A 26 -2.17 6.51 8.86
CA ILE A 26 -3.44 5.79 8.67
C ILE A 26 -3.88 5.78 7.20
N PRO A 27 -3.97 6.93 6.49
CA PRO A 27 -4.11 6.91 5.04
C PRO A 27 -2.79 6.50 4.37
N LEU A 28 -2.88 5.77 3.25
CA LEU A 28 -1.71 5.43 2.45
C LEU A 28 -1.09 6.72 1.88
N PRO A 29 0.20 7.01 2.13
CA PRO A 29 0.83 8.22 1.62
C PRO A 29 0.82 8.27 0.09
N LEU A 30 0.48 9.43 -0.47
CA LEU A 30 0.52 9.63 -1.91
C LEU A 30 1.95 9.94 -2.36
N THR A 31 2.52 9.04 -3.16
CA THR A 31 3.84 9.24 -3.78
C THR A 31 3.68 9.71 -5.23
N VAL A 32 4.00 10.98 -5.49
CA VAL A 32 3.86 11.62 -6.81
C VAL A 32 5.18 11.58 -7.60
N ALA A 33 5.69 10.37 -7.83
CA ALA A 33 6.96 10.18 -8.53
C ALA A 33 6.78 9.36 -9.82
N ALA A 34 7.29 9.87 -10.94
CA ALA A 34 7.42 9.08 -12.15
C ALA A 34 8.69 8.21 -12.14
N ILE A 35 9.78 8.73 -11.58
CA ILE A 35 11.09 8.07 -11.52
C ILE A 35 11.59 8.14 -10.07
N PHE A 36 12.18 7.04 -9.60
CA PHE A 36 12.79 6.96 -8.27
C PHE A 36 14.32 7.03 -8.39
N HIS A 37 14.95 7.58 -7.36
CA HIS A 37 16.40 7.59 -7.29
C HIS A 37 16.90 6.18 -6.94
N ALA A 38 17.53 5.51 -7.91
CA ALA A 38 17.94 4.12 -7.79
C ALA A 38 19.34 3.89 -8.41
N PRO A 39 20.41 4.40 -7.78
CA PRO A 39 21.77 4.17 -8.26
C PRO A 39 22.19 2.71 -8.04
N GLY A 40 22.78 2.07 -9.06
CA GLY A 40 23.28 0.69 -8.97
C GLY A 40 22.23 -0.37 -9.31
N ASP A 41 22.31 -1.55 -8.68
CA ASP A 41 21.30 -2.60 -8.82
C ASP A 41 20.08 -2.28 -7.94
N ALA A 42 18.95 -2.04 -8.59
CA ALA A 42 17.68 -1.65 -7.96
C ALA A 42 16.66 -2.80 -7.90
N THR A 43 17.12 -4.05 -8.02
CA THR A 43 16.28 -5.23 -7.88
C THR A 43 15.53 -5.21 -6.55
N GLY A 44 14.19 -5.33 -6.60
CA GLY A 44 13.32 -5.31 -5.41
C GLY A 44 12.92 -3.92 -4.92
N PHE A 45 13.33 -2.83 -5.61
CA PHE A 45 12.94 -1.47 -5.27
C PHE A 45 12.05 -0.82 -6.35
N ASN A 46 11.34 0.22 -5.96
CA ASN A 46 10.61 1.08 -6.89
C ASN A 46 11.61 1.81 -7.79
N GLN A 47 11.40 1.73 -9.11
CA GLN A 47 12.30 2.33 -10.10
C GLN A 47 11.54 3.31 -10.99
N PHE A 48 10.40 2.86 -11.52
CA PHE A 48 9.58 3.66 -12.43
C PHE A 48 8.11 3.51 -12.07
N GLY A 49 7.45 4.65 -11.84
CA GLY A 49 6.06 4.73 -11.35
C GLY A 49 5.03 4.03 -12.25
N ARG A 50 5.37 3.76 -13.52
CA ARG A 50 4.48 3.03 -14.45
C ARG A 50 4.32 1.56 -14.08
N PHE A 51 5.30 0.93 -13.45
CA PHE A 51 5.24 -0.50 -13.08
C PHE A 51 5.44 -0.77 -11.59
N SER A 52 6.01 0.18 -10.84
CA SER A 52 6.26 0.05 -9.40
C SER A 52 6.04 1.40 -8.72
N ASN A 53 5.11 1.48 -7.75
CA ASN A 53 4.87 2.69 -6.97
C ASN A 53 4.39 2.27 -5.55
N PRO A 54 4.90 2.87 -4.46
CA PRO A 54 4.51 2.49 -3.10
C PRO A 54 2.99 2.47 -2.81
N PRO A 55 2.16 3.38 -3.36
CA PRO A 55 0.71 3.33 -3.18
C PRO A 55 0.01 2.12 -3.82
N TRP A 56 0.71 1.34 -4.64
CA TRP A 56 0.15 0.15 -5.30
C TRP A 56 0.50 -1.14 -4.57
N ASP A 57 1.40 -1.07 -3.58
CA ASP A 57 1.71 -2.24 -2.77
C ASP A 57 0.44 -2.78 -2.12
N PRO A 58 0.24 -4.10 -2.17
CA PRO A 58 -1.01 -4.70 -1.75
C PRO A 58 -1.29 -4.43 -0.28
N VAL A 59 -2.58 -4.28 -0.02
CA VAL A 59 -3.18 -4.15 1.30
C VAL A 59 -3.11 -5.46 2.08
#